data_AF-A0A4Y2UE29-F1
#
_entry.id   AF-A0A4Y2UE29-F1
#
_cell.length_a   1.000
_cell.length_b   1.000
_cell.length_c   1.000
_cell.angle_alpha   90.00
_cell.angle_beta   90.00
_cell.angle_gamma   90.00
#
_symmetry.space_group_name_H-M   'P 1'
#
loop_
_entity.id
_entity.type
_entity.pdbx_description
1 polymer ?
#
loop_
_entity_poly.entity_id
_entity_poly.type
_entity_poly.pdbx_seq_one_letter_code
_entity_poly.pdbx_strand_id
1 'polypeptide(L)'
;MYPALKQHFLVDLVGNKSDLIKTERYKRIRSALKSHLTPAYLHFLVSVGKIFDNFLRFLQSDKTLIHLLYDEMSNIVRKLLFRFISMESCQEKKDEDLLEIPLKSIMEKENLKYLDVGHEANKMLSSIEAAAKRCFKLDAQNFYFSVTSYLLKKLPLKNQLLKSIQVLHPVARKEPVNKTIGVVKRLTKMLSRCVQQEEMDKILDEWRIYLSDEEIKEEWSVEKQPDEDVLQWKNIDAYWGNVLCLNDINIGKKRYYHLSKIVKAALCLSHGQAPVERGFSINKRMMSDRARMAQTTIVGLRLIKDSVKKENVSETVITKEVIHFYREAHSKYKAELLENESKEKKLDNVKKVPECVRKTTQDELHSLKYNVDSAHKLIDEGNKRLEAALKRKSFADVAAAQALITAGNKKLKTS
;
A
#
# COMPACT_ATOMS: atom_id res chain seq x y z
N MET A 1 24.40 19.49 -15.74
CA MET A 1 23.28 20.20 -15.07
C MET A 1 23.75 21.17 -13.99
N TYR A 2 24.56 20.78 -13.00
CA TYR A 2 25.00 21.69 -11.92
C TYR A 2 25.77 22.96 -12.39
N PRO A 3 26.70 22.89 -13.36
CA PRO A 3 27.36 24.11 -13.88
C PRO A 3 26.37 25.09 -14.51
N ALA A 4 25.36 24.60 -15.23
CA ALA A 4 24.30 25.42 -15.82
C ALA A 4 23.44 26.12 -14.76
N LEU A 5 23.13 25.44 -13.64
CA LEU A 5 22.43 26.06 -12.50
C LEU A 5 23.28 27.16 -11.86
N LYS A 6 24.59 26.94 -11.70
CA LYS A 6 25.51 27.99 -11.22
C LYS A 6 25.51 29.19 -12.14
N GLN A 7 25.66 28.98 -13.45
CA GLN A 7 25.67 30.06 -14.44
C GLN A 7 24.38 30.88 -14.37
N HIS A 8 23.23 30.20 -14.42
CA HIS A 8 21.93 30.86 -14.42
C HIS A 8 21.67 31.69 -13.16
N PHE A 9 21.88 31.10 -11.97
CA PHE A 9 21.53 31.76 -10.70
C PHE A 9 22.59 32.72 -10.17
N LEU A 10 23.87 32.50 -10.49
CA LEU A 10 24.97 33.32 -9.98
C LEU A 10 25.41 34.42 -10.95
N VAL A 11 25.16 34.25 -12.25
CA VAL A 11 25.58 35.20 -13.29
C VAL A 11 24.36 35.80 -14.00
N ASP A 12 23.56 34.99 -14.70
CA ASP A 12 22.55 35.50 -15.64
C ASP A 12 21.38 36.21 -14.94
N LEU A 13 20.91 35.67 -13.80
CA LEU A 13 19.83 36.26 -13.00
C LEU A 13 20.26 37.54 -12.28
N VAL A 14 21.54 37.66 -11.94
CA VAL A 14 22.08 38.85 -11.27
C VAL A 14 22.10 40.03 -12.23
N GLY A 15 22.40 39.80 -13.51
CA GLY A 15 22.41 40.83 -14.55
C GLY A 15 21.03 41.27 -15.04
N ASN A 16 20.03 40.38 -15.02
CA ASN A 16 18.77 40.61 -15.74
C ASN A 16 17.54 40.96 -14.89
N LYS A 17 17.50 40.65 -13.57
CA LYS A 17 16.29 40.87 -12.74
C LYS A 17 16.59 41.26 -11.28
N SER A 18 16.73 42.56 -11.01
CA SER A 18 17.13 43.12 -9.69
C SER A 18 16.19 42.80 -8.53
N ASP A 19 14.89 42.66 -8.77
CA ASP A 19 13.90 42.47 -7.70
C ASP A 19 13.88 41.04 -7.15
N LEU A 20 14.16 40.05 -8.00
CA LEU A 20 14.25 38.63 -7.62
C LEU A 20 15.41 38.36 -6.67
N ILE A 21 16.52 39.11 -6.82
CA ILE A 21 17.74 38.97 -6.02
C ILE A 21 17.49 39.29 -4.54
N LYS A 22 16.50 40.16 -4.26
CA LYS A 22 16.14 40.57 -2.90
C LYS A 22 15.34 39.50 -2.15
N THR A 23 14.75 38.54 -2.86
CA THR A 23 13.90 37.51 -2.25
C THR A 23 14.69 36.52 -1.40
N GLU A 24 14.11 36.11 -0.27
CA GLU A 24 14.71 35.10 0.61
C GLU A 24 14.92 33.73 -0.07
N ARG A 25 14.07 33.40 -1.05
CA ARG A 25 14.23 32.17 -1.85
C ARG A 25 15.51 32.23 -2.69
N TYR A 26 15.74 33.35 -3.38
CA TYR A 26 16.96 33.53 -4.17
C TYR A 26 18.21 33.49 -3.30
N LYS A 27 18.22 34.19 -2.15
CA LYS A 27 19.35 34.17 -1.21
C LYS A 27 19.70 32.75 -0.74
N ARG A 28 18.69 31.93 -0.41
CA ARG A 28 18.89 30.51 -0.04
C ARG A 28 19.49 29.69 -1.18
N ILE A 29 18.95 29.80 -2.40
CA ILE A 29 19.48 29.09 -3.58
C ILE A 29 20.92 29.51 -3.87
N ARG A 30 21.19 30.83 -3.85
CA ARG A 30 22.55 31.38 -4.05
C ARG A 30 23.52 30.86 -3.00
N SER A 31 23.13 30.81 -1.72
CA SER A 31 23.94 30.26 -0.65
C SER A 31 24.25 28.78 -0.86
N ALA A 32 23.24 27.98 -1.24
CA ALA A 32 23.43 26.58 -1.55
C ALA A 32 24.39 26.38 -2.74
N LEU A 33 24.17 27.09 -3.86
CA LEU A 33 25.03 26.97 -5.04
C LEU A 33 26.48 27.43 -4.82
N LYS A 34 26.72 28.31 -3.84
CA LYS A 34 28.07 28.71 -3.43
C LYS A 34 28.77 27.67 -2.55
N SER A 35 28.03 26.80 -1.87
CA SER A 35 28.61 25.77 -1.00
C SER A 35 29.38 24.72 -1.80
N HIS A 36 30.58 24.39 -1.31
CA HIS A 36 31.41 23.32 -1.86
C HIS A 36 30.83 21.92 -1.61
N LEU A 37 29.89 21.77 -0.66
CA LEU A 37 29.23 20.51 -0.35
C LEU A 37 28.03 20.20 -1.25
N THR A 38 27.38 21.21 -1.83
CA THR A 38 26.17 21.01 -2.65
C THR A 38 26.35 20.04 -3.82
N PRO A 39 27.46 20.03 -4.57
CA PRO A 39 27.69 19.00 -5.58
C PRO A 39 27.70 17.59 -4.99
N ALA A 40 28.33 17.39 -3.83
CA ALA A 40 28.37 16.10 -3.15
C ALA A 40 26.96 15.64 -2.75
N TYR A 41 26.11 16.53 -2.21
CA TYR A 41 24.71 16.20 -1.90
C TYR A 41 23.90 15.84 -3.14
N LEU A 42 24.09 16.56 -4.24
CA LEU A 42 23.39 16.23 -5.50
C LEU A 42 23.81 14.86 -6.04
N HIS A 43 25.10 14.55 -6.04
CA HIS A 43 25.59 13.23 -6.48
C HIS A 43 25.14 12.10 -5.54
N PHE A 44 25.06 12.36 -4.23
CA PHE A 44 24.47 11.44 -3.27
C PHE A 44 23.00 11.17 -3.57
N LEU A 45 22.19 12.22 -3.77
CA LEU A 45 20.78 12.08 -4.11
C LEU A 45 20.58 11.34 -5.44
N VAL A 46 21.44 11.57 -6.44
CA VAL A 46 21.42 10.80 -7.69
C VAL A 46 21.76 9.32 -7.45
N SER A 47 22.76 9.03 -6.61
CA SER A 47 23.15 7.66 -6.27
C SER A 47 22.01 6.91 -5.59
N VAL A 48 21.41 7.53 -4.57
CA VAL A 48 20.26 6.99 -3.84
C VAL A 48 19.02 6.89 -4.73
N GLY A 49 18.75 7.90 -5.55
CA GLY A 49 17.60 7.94 -6.45
C GLY A 49 17.54 6.73 -7.39
N LYS A 50 18.69 6.26 -7.86
CA LYS A 50 18.79 5.03 -8.68
C LYS A 50 18.35 3.76 -7.94
N ILE A 51 18.47 3.72 -6.61
CA ILE A 51 17.98 2.59 -5.80
C ILE A 51 16.45 2.54 -5.85
N PHE A 52 15.79 3.71 -5.77
CA PHE A 52 14.34 3.83 -5.81
C PHE A 52 13.76 3.66 -7.22
N ASP A 53 14.46 4.13 -8.25
CA ASP A 53 13.97 4.14 -9.63
C ASP A 53 13.49 2.75 -10.09
N ASN A 54 14.26 1.70 -9.81
CA ASN A 54 13.88 0.33 -10.15
C ASN A 54 12.57 -0.11 -9.47
N PHE A 55 12.43 0.14 -8.16
CA PHE A 55 11.23 -0.23 -7.40
C PHE A 55 10.01 0.60 -7.81
N LEU A 56 10.19 1.89 -8.09
CA LEU A 56 9.11 2.77 -8.55
C LEU A 56 8.63 2.38 -9.95
N ARG A 57 9.56 2.11 -10.88
CA ARG A 57 9.22 1.60 -12.22
C ARG A 57 8.52 0.26 -12.15
N PHE A 58 8.94 -0.63 -11.25
CA PHE A 58 8.26 -1.89 -10.97
C PHE A 58 6.79 -1.66 -10.58
N LEU A 59 6.51 -0.77 -9.62
CA LEU A 59 5.13 -0.43 -9.19
C LEU A 59 4.30 0.33 -10.24
N GLN A 60 4.97 0.91 -11.24
CA GLN A 60 4.36 1.62 -12.37
C GLN A 60 4.15 0.72 -13.60
N SER A 61 4.60 -0.54 -13.55
CA SER A 61 4.45 -1.48 -14.66
C SER A 61 2.98 -1.79 -14.93
N ASP A 62 2.67 -2.11 -16.18
CA ASP A 62 1.39 -2.65 -16.62
C ASP A 62 1.35 -4.18 -16.67
N LYS A 63 2.49 -4.84 -16.45
CA LYS A 63 2.62 -6.30 -16.38
C LYS A 63 2.10 -6.86 -15.06
N THR A 64 1.81 -8.15 -15.01
CA THR A 64 1.44 -8.83 -13.76
C THR A 64 2.70 -9.26 -13.01
N LEU A 65 3.08 -8.51 -11.97
CA LEU A 65 4.34 -8.72 -11.26
C LEU A 65 4.17 -9.06 -9.76
N ILE A 66 2.95 -9.45 -9.34
CA ILE A 66 2.66 -9.69 -7.92
C ILE A 66 3.54 -10.77 -7.29
N HIS A 67 3.92 -11.77 -8.08
CA HIS A 67 4.83 -12.86 -7.71
C HIS A 67 6.26 -12.42 -7.41
N LEU A 68 6.66 -11.20 -7.80
CA LEU A 68 7.97 -10.61 -7.51
C LEU A 68 7.92 -9.52 -6.44
N LEU A 69 6.71 -9.05 -6.06
CA LEU A 69 6.56 -7.87 -5.21
C LEU A 69 7.24 -8.04 -3.85
N TYR A 70 7.14 -9.23 -3.25
CA TYR A 70 7.75 -9.49 -1.94
C TYR A 70 9.29 -9.42 -1.98
N ASP A 71 9.92 -10.00 -3.00
CA ASP A 71 11.36 -9.90 -3.19
C ASP A 71 11.78 -8.46 -3.45
N GLU A 72 11.06 -7.72 -4.30
CA GLU A 72 11.40 -6.34 -4.62
C GLU A 72 11.31 -5.41 -3.40
N MET A 73 10.32 -5.60 -2.52
CA MET A 73 10.22 -4.90 -1.24
C MET A 73 11.41 -5.22 -0.32
N SER A 74 11.83 -6.47 -0.28
CA SER A 74 12.97 -6.90 0.54
C SER A 74 14.29 -6.38 -0.02
N ASN A 75 14.43 -6.40 -1.35
CA ASN A 75 15.61 -5.95 -2.09
C ASN A 75 15.87 -4.45 -1.94
N ILE A 76 14.84 -3.60 -2.01
CA ILE A 76 15.04 -2.15 -1.81
C ILE A 76 15.54 -1.85 -0.39
N VAL A 77 14.98 -2.53 0.62
CA VAL A 77 15.42 -2.41 2.01
C VAL A 77 16.86 -2.89 2.17
N ARG A 78 17.20 -4.08 1.66
CA ARG A 78 18.58 -4.62 1.69
C ARG A 78 19.58 -3.69 1.02
N LYS A 79 19.27 -3.19 -0.19
CA LYS A 79 20.13 -2.24 -0.91
C LYS A 79 20.40 -0.97 -0.13
N LEU A 80 19.45 -0.47 0.66
CA LEU A 80 19.65 0.68 1.53
C LEU A 80 20.49 0.30 2.77
N LEU A 81 20.16 -0.79 3.45
CA LEU A 81 20.91 -1.27 4.63
C LEU A 81 22.40 -1.46 4.31
N PHE A 82 22.72 -2.07 3.16
CA PHE A 82 24.11 -2.29 2.72
C PHE A 82 24.89 -0.99 2.46
N ARG A 83 24.23 0.18 2.40
CA ARG A 83 24.92 1.48 2.27
C ARG A 83 25.40 2.05 3.59
N PHE A 84 24.99 1.51 4.74
CA PHE A 84 25.36 2.10 6.04
C PHE A 84 25.51 1.09 7.18
N ILE A 85 25.37 -0.20 6.90
CA ILE A 85 25.54 -1.31 7.85
C ILE A 85 26.51 -2.32 7.23
N SER A 86 27.24 -3.07 8.06
CA SER A 86 28.07 -4.17 7.56
C SER A 86 27.24 -5.25 6.86
N MET A 87 27.81 -5.81 5.79
CA MET A 87 27.22 -6.91 5.04
C MET A 87 26.92 -8.12 5.94
N GLU A 88 27.83 -8.44 6.85
CA GLU A 88 27.72 -9.56 7.80
C GLU A 88 26.47 -9.44 8.70
N SER A 89 26.10 -8.23 9.12
CA SER A 89 24.90 -8.01 9.94
C SER A 89 23.58 -8.19 9.19
N CYS A 90 23.62 -8.29 7.85
CA CYS A 90 22.46 -8.34 6.97
C CYS A 90 22.41 -9.59 6.08
N GLN A 91 23.54 -10.28 5.84
CA GLN A 91 23.64 -11.44 4.93
C GLN A 91 22.91 -12.69 5.45
N GLU A 92 22.94 -12.94 6.75
CA GLU A 92 22.34 -14.15 7.34
C GLU A 92 20.83 -14.00 7.61
N LYS A 93 20.29 -12.79 7.52
CA LYS A 93 18.90 -12.47 7.85
C LYS A 93 17.97 -12.75 6.68
N LYS A 94 16.91 -13.54 6.92
CA LYS A 94 15.81 -13.71 5.96
C LYS A 94 14.97 -12.44 5.91
N ASP A 95 14.08 -12.32 4.92
CA ASP A 95 13.39 -11.06 4.61
C ASP A 95 12.54 -10.51 5.78
N GLU A 96 11.92 -11.39 6.57
CA GLU A 96 11.14 -10.99 7.75
C GLU A 96 12.07 -10.50 8.88
N ASP A 97 13.26 -11.08 9.00
CA ASP A 97 14.27 -10.76 10.01
C ASP A 97 14.90 -9.37 9.76
N LEU A 98 14.68 -8.79 8.58
CA LEU A 98 15.03 -7.39 8.29
C LEU A 98 14.32 -6.41 9.24
N LEU A 99 13.13 -6.78 9.73
CA LEU A 99 12.37 -5.97 10.69
C LEU A 99 13.01 -5.95 12.08
N GLU A 100 13.86 -6.94 12.38
CA GLU A 100 14.52 -7.10 13.68
C GLU A 100 15.88 -6.38 13.73
N ILE A 101 16.28 -5.71 12.65
CA ILE A 101 17.52 -4.94 12.63
C ILE A 101 17.38 -3.75 13.59
N PRO A 102 18.23 -3.63 14.64
CA PRO A 102 18.11 -2.58 15.63
C PRO A 102 18.69 -1.26 15.08
N LEU A 103 18.00 -0.65 14.11
CA LEU A 103 18.45 0.55 13.42
C LEU A 103 18.82 1.69 14.38
N LYS A 104 18.10 1.83 15.50
CA LYS A 104 18.37 2.87 16.51
C LYS A 104 19.76 2.71 17.15
N SER A 105 20.10 1.50 17.56
CA SER A 105 21.41 1.20 18.16
C SER A 105 22.55 1.40 17.16
N ILE A 106 22.29 1.15 15.87
CA ILE A 106 23.26 1.36 14.79
C ILE A 106 23.51 2.85 14.56
N MET A 107 22.45 3.67 14.61
CA MET A 107 22.54 5.13 14.47
C MET A 107 23.33 5.76 15.62
N GLU A 108 23.09 5.33 16.86
CA GLU A 108 23.75 5.86 18.06
C GLU A 108 25.27 5.61 18.10
N LYS A 109 25.76 4.61 17.38
CA LYS A 109 27.19 4.26 17.34
C LYS A 109 28.02 5.12 16.36
N GLU A 110 27.41 6.08 15.64
CA GLU A 110 28.05 6.91 14.60
C GLU A 110 29.01 6.11 13.69
N ASN A 111 28.66 4.87 13.33
CA ASN A 111 29.60 4.00 12.65
C ASN A 111 29.70 4.36 11.15
N LEU A 112 30.51 5.38 10.84
CA LEU A 112 30.73 5.88 9.48
C LEU A 112 31.63 4.96 8.62
N LYS A 113 32.14 3.87 9.19
CA LYS A 113 33.06 2.94 8.51
C LYS A 113 32.42 2.30 7.28
N TYR A 114 31.14 1.94 7.38
CA TYR A 114 30.40 1.23 6.33
C TYR A 114 29.53 2.17 5.49
N LEU A 115 29.61 3.48 5.73
CA LEU A 115 28.77 4.45 5.03
C LEU A 115 29.26 4.64 3.59
N ASP A 116 28.43 4.21 2.65
CA ASP A 116 28.60 4.41 1.23
C ASP A 116 27.61 5.46 0.71
N VAL A 117 28.17 6.58 0.27
CA VAL A 117 27.45 7.74 -0.28
C VAL A 117 27.47 7.76 -1.82
N GLY A 118 28.06 6.74 -2.45
CA GLY A 118 28.22 6.63 -3.89
C GLY A 118 29.54 7.19 -4.42
N HIS A 119 29.97 6.65 -5.57
CA HIS A 119 31.27 6.95 -6.18
C HIS A 119 31.48 8.45 -6.48
N GLU A 120 30.55 9.07 -7.21
CA GLU A 120 30.68 10.49 -7.59
C GLU A 120 30.62 11.43 -6.39
N ALA A 121 29.81 11.13 -5.37
CA ALA A 121 29.77 11.91 -4.14
C ALA A 121 31.10 11.81 -3.39
N ASN A 122 31.69 10.61 -3.26
CA ASN A 122 33.02 10.42 -2.67
C ASN A 122 34.11 11.18 -3.43
N LYS A 123 34.05 11.20 -4.77
CA LYS A 123 34.97 11.98 -5.60
C LYS A 123 34.89 13.47 -5.28
N MET A 124 33.68 14.03 -5.15
CA MET A 124 33.50 15.44 -4.78
C MET A 124 33.93 15.74 -3.34
N LEU A 125 33.79 14.78 -2.42
CA LEU A 125 34.25 14.92 -1.04
C LEU A 125 35.78 14.88 -0.92
N SER A 126 36.53 14.32 -1.88
CA SER A 126 38.00 14.21 -1.79
C SER A 126 38.69 15.56 -1.55
N SER A 127 38.20 16.64 -2.17
CA SER A 127 38.76 18.00 -2.12
C SER A 127 38.18 18.89 -1.01
N ILE A 128 37.30 18.37 -0.15
CA ILE A 128 36.64 19.13 0.91
C ILE A 128 37.43 19.01 2.24
N GLU A 129 37.22 19.89 3.20
CA GLU A 129 37.81 19.80 4.54
C GLU A 129 37.23 18.63 5.36
N ALA A 130 38.03 18.02 6.24
CA ALA A 130 37.63 16.88 7.07
C ALA A 130 36.36 17.14 7.92
N ALA A 131 36.24 18.32 8.53
CA ALA A 131 35.07 18.68 9.35
C ALA A 131 33.77 18.70 8.51
N ALA A 132 33.80 19.38 7.37
CA ALA A 132 32.68 19.43 6.43
C ALA A 132 32.33 18.04 5.85
N LYS A 133 33.33 17.20 5.55
CA LYS A 133 33.09 15.80 5.16
C LYS A 133 32.39 15.00 6.26
N ARG A 134 32.77 15.21 7.53
CA ARG A 134 32.11 14.53 8.67
C ARG A 134 30.65 14.94 8.77
N CYS A 135 30.33 16.23 8.69
CA CYS A 135 28.94 16.72 8.69
C CYS A 135 28.12 16.08 7.56
N PHE A 136 28.67 16.06 6.34
CA PHE A 136 28.02 15.41 5.20
C PHE A 136 27.71 13.93 5.46
N LYS A 137 28.68 13.19 6.01
CA LYS A 137 28.52 11.76 6.31
C LYS A 137 27.44 11.51 7.36
N LEU A 138 27.37 12.34 8.41
CA LEU A 138 26.31 12.26 9.41
C LEU A 138 24.93 12.53 8.79
N ASP A 139 24.81 13.53 7.92
CA ASP A 139 23.57 13.80 7.20
C ASP A 139 23.15 12.63 6.30
N ALA A 140 24.09 12.04 5.57
CA ALA A 140 23.83 10.88 4.71
C ALA A 140 23.42 9.64 5.52
N GLN A 141 24.06 9.40 6.67
CA GLN A 141 23.67 8.33 7.60
C GLN A 141 22.24 8.55 8.14
N ASN A 142 21.93 9.77 8.58
CA ASN A 142 20.60 10.15 9.05
C ASN A 142 19.53 9.98 7.96
N PHE A 143 19.86 10.33 6.72
CA PHE A 143 19.00 10.10 5.57
C PHE A 143 18.71 8.60 5.39
N TYR A 144 19.75 7.76 5.33
CA TYR A 144 19.55 6.32 5.14
C TYR A 144 18.76 5.69 6.28
N PHE A 145 19.06 6.06 7.53
CA PHE A 145 18.31 5.63 8.70
C PHE A 145 16.83 6.01 8.57
N SER A 146 16.54 7.27 8.26
CA SER A 146 15.16 7.78 8.19
C SER A 146 14.35 7.08 7.11
N VAL A 147 14.94 6.92 5.92
CA VAL A 147 14.27 6.31 4.77
C VAL A 147 14.10 4.80 4.97
N THR A 148 15.13 4.10 5.48
CA THR A 148 15.03 2.66 5.76
C THR A 148 14.02 2.38 6.87
N SER A 149 14.01 3.17 7.94
CA SER A 149 13.01 3.08 9.01
C SER A 149 11.58 3.31 8.48
N TYR A 150 11.41 4.28 7.59
CA TYR A 150 10.13 4.54 6.94
C TYR A 150 9.67 3.34 6.11
N LEU A 151 10.55 2.76 5.29
CA LEU A 151 10.24 1.60 4.46
C LEU A 151 9.89 0.38 5.31
N LEU A 152 10.69 0.04 6.32
CA LEU A 152 10.39 -1.08 7.23
C LEU A 152 9.04 -0.93 7.94
N LYS A 153 8.62 0.32 8.23
CA LYS A 153 7.32 0.61 8.84
C LYS A 153 6.16 0.50 7.84
N LYS A 154 6.38 0.81 6.56
CA LYS A 154 5.33 0.95 5.55
C LYS A 154 5.19 -0.26 4.63
N LEU A 155 6.28 -0.97 4.36
CA LEU A 155 6.28 -2.16 3.53
C LEU A 155 5.69 -3.33 4.32
N PRO A 156 4.75 -4.09 3.73
CA PRO A 156 4.12 -5.23 4.39
C PRO A 156 5.02 -6.48 4.37
N LEU A 157 6.24 -6.38 4.90
CA LEU A 157 7.22 -7.49 4.92
C LEU A 157 6.77 -8.68 5.76
N LYS A 158 5.79 -8.52 6.67
CA LYS A 158 5.17 -9.64 7.41
C LYS A 158 4.05 -10.34 6.63
N ASN A 159 3.72 -9.89 5.42
CA ASN A 159 2.57 -10.38 4.67
C ASN A 159 2.87 -11.75 4.04
N GLN A 160 2.35 -12.79 4.70
CA GLN A 160 2.49 -14.18 4.28
C GLN A 160 1.83 -14.49 2.93
N LEU A 161 0.82 -13.73 2.50
CA LEU A 161 0.19 -13.93 1.20
C LEU A 161 1.18 -13.58 0.10
N LEU A 162 1.76 -12.37 0.17
CA LEU A 162 2.72 -11.90 -0.82
C LEU A 162 3.94 -12.83 -0.91
N LYS A 163 4.45 -13.26 0.25
CA LYS A 163 5.52 -14.26 0.32
C LYS A 163 5.13 -15.59 -0.32
N SER A 164 3.90 -16.04 -0.11
CA SER A 164 3.45 -17.33 -0.66
C SER A 164 3.19 -17.27 -2.17
N ILE A 165 2.79 -16.13 -2.72
CA ILE A 165 2.53 -15.96 -4.16
C ILE A 165 3.82 -16.14 -4.99
N GLN A 166 5.00 -15.89 -4.41
CA GLN A 166 6.29 -16.08 -5.08
C GLN A 166 6.48 -17.50 -5.63
N VAL A 167 5.82 -18.50 -5.01
CA VAL A 167 5.84 -19.89 -5.48
C VAL A 167 5.31 -20.04 -6.91
N LEU A 168 4.52 -19.09 -7.40
CA LEU A 168 4.00 -19.11 -8.77
C LEU A 168 5.04 -18.70 -9.82
N HIS A 169 6.20 -18.18 -9.42
CA HIS A 169 7.29 -17.88 -10.34
C HIS A 169 7.79 -19.19 -10.99
N PRO A 170 8.07 -19.24 -12.31
CA PRO A 170 8.49 -20.47 -12.99
C PRO A 170 9.75 -21.13 -12.39
N VAL A 171 10.66 -20.33 -11.81
CA VAL A 171 11.84 -20.81 -11.06
C VAL A 171 11.47 -21.78 -9.94
N ALA A 172 10.31 -21.64 -9.30
CA ALA A 172 9.86 -22.56 -8.25
C ALA A 172 9.72 -24.01 -8.73
N ARG A 173 9.65 -24.26 -10.05
CA ARG A 173 9.70 -25.61 -10.63
C ARG A 173 11.02 -26.33 -10.42
N LYS A 174 12.11 -25.57 -10.35
CA LYS A 174 13.46 -26.11 -10.13
C LYS A 174 13.70 -26.42 -8.64
N GLU A 175 12.81 -25.95 -7.76
CA GLU A 175 12.91 -26.23 -6.34
C GLU A 175 12.29 -27.58 -5.98
N PRO A 176 12.86 -28.29 -4.99
CA PRO A 176 12.29 -29.52 -4.47
C PRO A 176 10.83 -29.36 -4.01
N VAL A 177 9.99 -30.35 -4.33
CA VAL A 177 8.55 -30.37 -4.00
C VAL A 177 8.30 -30.09 -2.52
N ASN A 178 9.12 -30.64 -1.61
CA ASN A 178 8.97 -30.45 -0.16
C ASN A 178 9.09 -28.99 0.29
N LYS A 179 9.79 -28.14 -0.46
CA LYS A 179 9.89 -26.70 -0.19
C LYS A 179 8.68 -25.92 -0.70
N THR A 180 8.14 -26.28 -1.87
CA THR A 180 7.06 -25.53 -2.53
C THR A 180 5.67 -25.94 -2.07
N ILE A 181 5.45 -27.23 -1.79
CA ILE A 181 4.12 -27.78 -1.47
C ILE A 181 3.49 -27.15 -0.22
N GLY A 182 4.31 -26.88 0.81
CA GLY A 182 3.86 -26.22 2.03
C GLY A 182 3.46 -24.75 1.80
N VAL A 183 4.13 -24.09 0.84
CA VAL A 183 3.82 -22.72 0.42
C VAL A 183 2.51 -22.68 -0.36
N VAL A 184 2.30 -23.61 -1.29
CA VAL A 184 1.03 -23.74 -2.03
C VAL A 184 -0.12 -24.03 -1.08
N LYS A 185 0.05 -24.96 -0.14
CA LYS A 185 -0.97 -25.23 0.91
C LYS A 185 -1.33 -23.97 1.70
N ARG A 186 -0.34 -23.15 2.06
CA ARG A 186 -0.54 -21.88 2.76
C ARG A 186 -1.29 -20.88 1.88
N LEU A 187 -0.86 -20.73 0.62
CA LEU A 187 -1.49 -19.86 -0.36
C LEU A 187 -2.97 -20.21 -0.56
N THR A 188 -3.29 -21.50 -0.72
CA THR A 188 -4.67 -22.00 -0.84
C THR A 188 -5.53 -21.66 0.36
N LYS A 189 -5.00 -21.84 1.58
CA LYS A 189 -5.70 -21.44 2.81
C LYS A 189 -6.00 -19.94 2.87
N MET A 190 -5.06 -19.10 2.42
CA MET A 190 -5.23 -17.64 2.41
C MET A 190 -6.21 -17.16 1.34
N LEU A 191 -6.37 -17.93 0.25
CA LEU A 191 -7.30 -17.67 -0.85
C LEU A 191 -8.60 -18.48 -0.75
N SER A 192 -9.03 -18.83 0.47
CA SER A 192 -10.21 -19.65 0.75
C SER A 192 -11.54 -19.07 0.24
N ARG A 193 -11.59 -17.77 -0.05
CA ARG A 193 -12.75 -17.14 -0.70
C ARG A 193 -12.89 -17.51 -2.18
N CYS A 194 -11.78 -17.88 -2.82
CA CYS A 194 -11.75 -18.24 -4.24
C CYS A 194 -11.75 -19.76 -4.46
N VAL A 195 -11.35 -20.53 -3.43
CA VAL A 195 -11.12 -21.97 -3.53
C VAL A 195 -11.60 -22.67 -2.26
N GLN A 196 -12.37 -23.74 -2.43
CA GLN A 196 -12.91 -24.52 -1.32
C GLN A 196 -11.83 -25.41 -0.69
N GLN A 197 -11.92 -25.67 0.61
CA GLN A 197 -10.86 -26.44 1.31
C GLN A 197 -10.85 -27.91 0.93
N GLU A 198 -11.98 -28.43 0.47
CA GLU A 198 -12.17 -29.78 -0.04
C GLU A 198 -11.39 -30.02 -1.34
N GLU A 199 -11.02 -28.95 -2.05
CA GLU A 199 -10.19 -29.01 -3.26
C GLU A 199 -8.69 -29.00 -2.94
N MET A 200 -8.29 -28.90 -1.65
CA MET A 200 -6.89 -28.77 -1.23
C MET A 200 -6.03 -29.92 -1.76
N ASP A 201 -6.43 -31.17 -1.53
CA ASP A 201 -5.61 -32.32 -1.92
C ASP A 201 -5.46 -32.39 -3.44
N LYS A 202 -6.52 -32.11 -4.20
CA LYS A 202 -6.49 -32.03 -5.66
C LYS A 202 -5.53 -30.95 -6.16
N ILE A 203 -5.50 -29.79 -5.52
CA ILE A 203 -4.56 -28.71 -5.86
C ILE A 203 -3.12 -29.11 -5.58
N LEU A 204 -2.88 -29.77 -4.45
CA LEU A 204 -1.55 -30.23 -4.07
C LEU A 204 -1.06 -31.35 -5.02
N ASP A 205 -1.94 -32.23 -5.47
CA ASP A 205 -1.63 -33.26 -6.46
C ASP A 205 -1.35 -32.65 -7.83
N GLU A 206 -2.21 -31.74 -8.31
CA GLU A 206 -1.96 -30.99 -9.55
C GLU A 206 -0.64 -30.21 -9.49
N TRP A 207 -0.28 -29.65 -8.34
CA TRP A 207 1.01 -28.97 -8.15
C TRP A 207 2.20 -29.93 -8.29
N ARG A 208 2.11 -31.14 -7.71
CA ARG A 208 3.17 -32.16 -7.84
C ARG A 208 3.37 -32.56 -9.29
N ILE A 209 2.28 -32.76 -10.03
CA ILE A 209 2.33 -33.08 -11.46
C ILE A 209 2.95 -31.91 -12.23
N TYR A 210 2.53 -30.67 -11.97
CA TYR A 210 3.07 -29.47 -12.61
C TYR A 210 4.60 -29.34 -12.50
N LEU A 211 5.18 -29.69 -11.35
CA LEU A 211 6.64 -29.60 -11.15
C LEU A 211 7.41 -30.59 -12.03
N SER A 212 6.82 -31.75 -12.34
CA SER A 212 7.42 -32.84 -13.12
C SER A 212 6.91 -32.94 -14.56
N ASP A 213 6.00 -32.06 -14.99
CA ASP A 213 5.40 -32.11 -16.32
C ASP A 213 6.38 -31.63 -17.39
N GLU A 214 6.87 -32.57 -18.18
CA GLU A 214 7.84 -32.39 -19.27
C GLU A 214 7.26 -31.66 -20.50
N GLU A 215 5.93 -31.63 -20.66
CA GLU A 215 5.30 -30.88 -21.77
C GLU A 215 5.44 -29.36 -21.59
N ILE A 216 5.69 -28.91 -20.37
CA ILE A 216 5.85 -27.49 -20.07
C ILE A 216 7.30 -27.09 -20.32
N LYS A 217 7.49 -26.32 -21.39
CA LYS A 217 8.81 -25.96 -21.88
C LYS A 217 9.38 -24.70 -21.22
N GLU A 218 10.69 -24.65 -21.03
CA GLU A 218 11.39 -23.49 -20.45
C GLU A 218 11.20 -22.21 -21.28
N GLU A 219 11.06 -22.34 -22.61
CA GLU A 219 10.76 -21.26 -23.57
C GLU A 219 9.41 -20.54 -23.33
N TRP A 220 8.51 -21.11 -22.52
CA TRP A 220 7.29 -20.42 -22.11
C TRP A 220 7.56 -19.38 -21.02
N SER A 221 8.65 -19.55 -20.28
CA SER A 221 9.03 -18.70 -19.17
C SER A 221 10.00 -17.59 -19.57
N VAL A 222 10.83 -17.82 -20.59
CA VAL A 222 11.84 -16.87 -21.07
C VAL A 222 11.65 -16.52 -22.55
N GLU A 223 12.04 -15.31 -22.90
CA GLU A 223 12.09 -14.78 -24.26
C GLU A 223 13.50 -14.32 -24.57
N LYS A 224 14.00 -14.66 -25.76
CA LYS A 224 15.22 -14.08 -26.31
C LYS A 224 14.86 -12.79 -27.03
N GLN A 225 15.53 -11.69 -26.68
CA GLN A 225 15.39 -10.47 -27.46
C GLN A 225 16.15 -10.60 -28.79
N PRO A 226 15.65 -10.00 -29.89
CA PRO A 226 16.30 -10.07 -31.19
C PRO A 226 17.72 -9.45 -31.21
N ASP A 227 17.97 -8.44 -30.37
CA ASP A 227 19.18 -7.61 -30.42
C ASP A 227 20.16 -7.83 -29.25
N GLU A 228 19.82 -8.68 -28.27
CA GLU A 228 20.68 -8.99 -27.13
C GLU A 228 20.57 -10.49 -26.79
N ASP A 229 21.70 -11.17 -26.57
CA ASP A 229 21.79 -12.53 -26.02
C ASP A 229 21.31 -12.62 -24.53
N VAL A 230 20.43 -11.71 -24.12
CA VAL A 230 19.89 -11.59 -22.77
C VAL A 230 18.50 -12.21 -22.74
N LEU A 231 18.36 -13.32 -22.03
CA LEU A 231 17.06 -13.93 -21.72
C LEU A 231 16.28 -13.03 -20.76
N GLN A 232 15.07 -12.63 -21.15
CA GLN A 232 14.14 -11.92 -20.28
C GLN A 232 12.95 -12.81 -19.92
N TRP A 233 12.43 -12.67 -18.71
CA TRP A 233 11.22 -13.38 -18.30
C TRP A 233 10.02 -12.87 -19.09
N LYS A 234 9.25 -13.80 -19.67
CA LYS A 234 7.95 -13.51 -20.25
C LYS A 234 6.98 -13.07 -19.17
N ASN A 235 5.90 -12.40 -19.57
CA ASN A 235 4.82 -12.07 -18.64
C ASN A 235 4.28 -13.35 -17.99
N ILE A 236 4.15 -13.34 -16.67
CA ILE A 236 3.66 -14.46 -15.88
C ILE A 236 2.27 -14.93 -16.33
N ASP A 237 1.45 -14.03 -16.84
CA ASP A 237 0.12 -14.34 -17.38
C ASP A 237 0.21 -15.20 -18.64
N ALA A 238 1.19 -14.95 -19.51
CA ALA A 238 1.41 -15.73 -20.72
C ALA A 238 1.94 -17.12 -20.36
N TYR A 239 2.88 -17.19 -19.41
CA TYR A 239 3.40 -18.46 -18.91
C TYR A 239 2.28 -19.35 -18.35
N TRP A 240 1.52 -18.84 -17.37
CA TRP A 240 0.42 -19.58 -16.79
C TRP A 240 -0.72 -19.78 -17.78
N GLY A 241 -0.92 -18.88 -18.74
CA GLY A 241 -1.87 -19.08 -19.85
C GLY A 241 -1.57 -20.34 -20.64
N ASN A 242 -0.30 -20.56 -21.02
CA ASN A 242 0.12 -21.77 -21.72
C ASN A 242 -0.06 -23.03 -20.85
N VAL A 243 0.41 -22.98 -19.59
CA VAL A 243 0.29 -24.11 -18.65
C VAL A 243 -1.17 -24.49 -18.42
N LEU A 244 -2.03 -23.51 -18.14
CA LEU A 244 -3.45 -23.74 -17.86
C LEU A 244 -4.27 -24.07 -19.12
N CYS A 245 -3.70 -23.92 -20.32
CA CYS A 245 -4.31 -24.39 -21.55
C CYS A 245 -4.13 -25.89 -21.79
N LEU A 246 -3.18 -26.55 -21.12
CA LEU A 246 -2.95 -27.98 -21.26
C LEU A 246 -4.19 -28.80 -20.87
N ASN A 247 -4.48 -29.80 -21.71
CA ASN A 247 -5.56 -30.74 -21.48
C ASN A 247 -4.98 -32.10 -21.09
N ASP A 248 -5.72 -32.85 -20.28
CA ASP A 248 -5.46 -34.26 -20.06
C ASP A 248 -5.72 -35.01 -21.37
N ILE A 249 -4.71 -35.75 -21.84
CA ILE A 249 -4.72 -36.49 -23.12
C ILE A 249 -5.89 -37.47 -23.16
N ASN A 250 -6.29 -38.03 -22.02
CA ASN A 250 -7.26 -39.12 -21.95
C ASN A 250 -8.72 -38.64 -21.76
N ILE A 251 -8.93 -37.42 -21.26
CA ILE A 251 -10.24 -36.97 -20.77
C ILE A 251 -10.69 -35.66 -21.46
N GLY A 252 -9.78 -34.95 -22.14
CA GLY A 252 -10.08 -33.65 -22.77
C GLY A 252 -10.39 -32.52 -21.77
N LYS A 253 -10.28 -32.79 -20.46
CA LYS A 253 -10.44 -31.80 -19.39
C LYS A 253 -9.13 -31.04 -19.16
N LYS A 254 -9.22 -29.85 -18.56
CA LYS A 254 -8.04 -29.08 -18.15
C LYS A 254 -7.20 -29.86 -17.15
N ARG A 255 -5.91 -30.04 -17.45
CA ARG A 255 -4.96 -30.79 -16.63
C ARG A 255 -4.79 -30.16 -15.24
N TYR A 256 -4.79 -28.83 -15.18
CA TYR A 256 -4.56 -28.04 -13.97
C TYR A 256 -5.81 -27.27 -13.54
N TYR A 257 -6.97 -27.91 -13.54
CA TYR A 257 -8.25 -27.24 -13.30
C TYR A 257 -8.32 -26.60 -11.91
N HIS A 258 -7.97 -27.33 -10.84
CA HIS A 258 -8.09 -26.83 -9.48
C HIS A 258 -6.99 -25.81 -9.16
N LEU A 259 -5.76 -26.09 -9.60
CA LEU A 259 -4.61 -25.18 -9.50
C LEU A 259 -4.89 -23.86 -10.22
N SER A 260 -5.60 -23.90 -11.37
CA SER A 260 -5.96 -22.69 -12.13
C SER A 260 -6.70 -21.66 -11.28
N LYS A 261 -7.52 -22.10 -10.32
CA LYS A 261 -8.31 -21.20 -9.46
C LYS A 261 -7.39 -20.38 -8.56
N ILE A 262 -6.39 -21.03 -7.95
CA ILE A 262 -5.38 -20.37 -7.09
C ILE A 262 -4.50 -19.43 -7.91
N VAL A 263 -4.00 -19.91 -9.05
CA VAL A 263 -3.14 -19.10 -9.94
C VAL A 263 -3.87 -17.83 -10.37
N LYS A 264 -5.09 -17.95 -10.89
CA LYS A 264 -5.89 -16.80 -11.31
C LYS A 264 -6.21 -15.86 -10.15
N ALA A 265 -6.63 -16.39 -9.00
CA ALA A 265 -6.93 -15.58 -7.82
C ALA A 265 -5.71 -14.78 -7.33
N ALA A 266 -4.53 -15.41 -7.31
CA ALA A 266 -3.28 -14.76 -6.90
C ALA A 266 -2.82 -13.70 -7.92
N LEU A 267 -2.82 -14.03 -9.22
CA LEU A 267 -2.33 -13.14 -10.27
C LEU A 267 -3.27 -11.94 -10.55
N CYS A 268 -4.54 -12.02 -10.15
CA CYS A 268 -5.47 -10.88 -10.19
C CYS A 268 -5.18 -9.80 -9.14
N LEU A 269 -4.30 -10.06 -8.16
CA LEU A 269 -3.93 -9.07 -7.14
C LEU A 269 -3.02 -8.00 -7.74
N SER A 270 -3.35 -6.73 -7.49
CA SER A 270 -2.53 -5.63 -7.99
C SER A 270 -1.18 -5.58 -7.28
N HIS A 271 -0.10 -5.55 -8.06
CA HIS A 271 1.26 -5.38 -7.54
C HIS A 271 1.64 -3.91 -7.32
N GLY A 272 0.93 -2.98 -7.97
CA GLY A 272 1.26 -1.57 -8.01
C GLY A 272 0.05 -0.67 -8.21
N GLN A 273 0.31 0.62 -8.36
CA GLN A 273 -0.72 1.66 -8.46
C GLN A 273 -1.02 2.12 -9.90
N ALA A 274 -0.21 1.69 -10.86
CA ALA A 274 -0.33 2.11 -12.26
C ALA A 274 -1.75 1.94 -12.85
N PRO A 275 -2.44 0.79 -12.66
CA PRO A 275 -3.80 0.62 -13.17
C PRO A 275 -4.79 1.64 -12.58
N VAL A 276 -4.64 1.96 -11.29
CA VAL A 276 -5.49 2.91 -10.57
C VAL A 276 -5.21 4.34 -11.05
N GLU A 277 -3.95 4.74 -11.18
CA GLU A 277 -3.56 6.06 -11.70
C GLU A 277 -4.00 6.28 -13.15
N ARG A 278 -3.90 5.24 -14.00
CA ARG A 278 -4.47 5.26 -15.36
C ARG A 278 -5.99 5.43 -15.30
N GLY A 279 -6.67 4.73 -14.40
CA GLY A 279 -8.10 4.90 -14.13
C GLY A 279 -8.45 6.34 -13.76
N PHE A 280 -7.72 6.96 -12.84
CA PHE A 280 -7.92 8.36 -12.46
C PHE A 280 -7.65 9.34 -13.61
N SER A 281 -6.63 9.08 -14.42
CA SER A 281 -6.34 9.91 -15.61
C SER A 281 -7.47 9.86 -16.63
N ILE A 282 -8.05 8.66 -16.83
CA ILE A 282 -9.21 8.49 -17.71
C ILE A 282 -10.43 9.23 -17.14
N ASN A 283 -10.67 9.12 -15.83
CA ASN A 283 -11.75 9.85 -15.16
C ASN A 283 -11.56 11.36 -15.29
N LYS A 284 -10.34 11.86 -15.05
CA LYS A 284 -10.00 13.29 -15.20
C LYS A 284 -10.28 13.79 -16.61
N ARG A 285 -9.87 13.03 -17.65
CA ARG A 285 -10.17 13.39 -19.04
C ARG A 285 -11.67 13.42 -19.31
N MET A 286 -12.42 12.46 -18.76
CA MET A 286 -13.87 12.37 -18.93
C MET A 286 -14.65 13.49 -18.20
N MET A 287 -14.10 13.98 -17.09
CA MET A 287 -14.71 15.02 -16.25
C MET A 287 -14.25 16.44 -16.56
N SER A 288 -13.33 16.63 -17.51
CA SER A 288 -12.65 17.91 -17.80
C SER A 288 -13.61 19.10 -17.91
N ASP A 289 -14.75 18.93 -18.59
CA ASP A 289 -15.80 19.96 -18.71
C ASP A 289 -17.09 19.62 -17.92
N ARG A 290 -17.04 18.57 -17.09
CA ARG A 290 -18.19 17.96 -16.42
C ARG A 290 -17.92 17.68 -14.93
N ALA A 291 -17.35 18.66 -14.24
CA ALA A 291 -16.94 18.50 -12.83
C ALA A 291 -18.10 18.20 -11.85
N ARG A 292 -19.36 18.45 -12.24
CA ARG A 292 -20.57 18.23 -11.42
C ARG A 292 -21.27 16.89 -11.69
N MET A 293 -20.63 15.95 -12.40
CA MET A 293 -21.23 14.64 -12.65
C MET A 293 -21.40 13.83 -11.37
N ALA A 294 -22.57 13.20 -11.22
CA ALA A 294 -22.82 12.24 -10.15
C ALA A 294 -21.91 11.01 -10.31
N GLN A 295 -21.57 10.37 -9.18
CA GLN A 295 -20.76 9.17 -9.15
C GLN A 295 -21.34 8.05 -10.03
N THR A 296 -22.66 7.87 -10.01
CA THR A 296 -23.36 6.86 -10.84
C THR A 296 -23.13 7.08 -12.32
N THR A 297 -23.13 8.34 -12.78
CA THR A 297 -22.86 8.69 -14.17
C THR A 297 -21.39 8.43 -14.54
N ILE A 298 -20.45 8.72 -13.63
CA ILE A 298 -19.02 8.42 -13.83
C ILE A 298 -18.83 6.90 -13.97
N VAL A 299 -19.45 6.10 -13.10
CA VAL A 299 -19.41 4.63 -13.16
C VAL A 299 -20.00 4.13 -14.48
N GLY A 300 -21.18 4.61 -14.88
CA GLY A 300 -21.82 4.22 -16.14
C GLY A 300 -20.96 4.52 -17.37
N LEU A 301 -20.40 5.73 -17.46
CA LEU A 301 -19.50 6.08 -18.55
C LEU A 301 -18.22 5.24 -18.54
N ARG A 302 -17.69 4.91 -17.36
CA ARG A 302 -16.50 4.08 -17.23
C ARG A 302 -16.75 2.67 -17.74
N LEU A 303 -17.88 2.06 -17.37
CA LEU A 303 -18.29 0.73 -17.84
C LEU A 303 -18.39 0.70 -19.37
N ILE A 304 -19.05 1.68 -19.97
CA ILE A 304 -19.16 1.78 -21.44
C ILE A 304 -17.77 1.90 -22.06
N LYS A 305 -16.94 2.82 -21.56
CA LYS A 305 -15.60 3.06 -22.11
C LYS A 305 -14.68 1.85 -21.99
N ASP A 306 -14.74 1.13 -20.88
CA ASP A 306 -13.92 -0.06 -20.67
C ASP A 306 -14.45 -1.25 -21.50
N SER A 307 -15.75 -1.36 -21.73
CA SER A 307 -16.35 -2.36 -22.65
C SER A 307 -15.91 -2.11 -24.09
N VAL A 308 -16.08 -0.88 -24.58
CA VAL A 308 -15.69 -0.45 -25.94
C VAL A 308 -14.17 -0.51 -26.16
N LYS A 309 -13.37 -0.52 -25.09
CA LYS A 309 -11.91 -0.70 -25.20
C LYS A 309 -11.51 -2.19 -25.28
N LYS A 310 -12.32 -3.09 -24.74
CA LYS A 310 -12.08 -4.54 -24.79
C LYS A 310 -12.45 -5.13 -26.15
N GLU A 311 -13.52 -4.61 -26.75
CA GLU A 311 -13.91 -4.91 -28.12
C GLU A 311 -13.26 -3.90 -29.07
N ASN A 312 -12.94 -4.29 -30.31
CA ASN A 312 -12.63 -3.26 -31.30
C ASN A 312 -13.91 -2.45 -31.56
N VAL A 313 -13.81 -1.11 -31.59
CA VAL A 313 -14.97 -0.23 -31.82
C VAL A 313 -15.69 -0.56 -33.13
N SER A 314 -14.95 -1.04 -34.12
CA SER A 314 -15.46 -1.51 -35.41
C SER A 314 -16.23 -2.84 -35.34
N GLU A 315 -16.01 -3.62 -34.28
CA GLU A 315 -16.62 -4.94 -34.06
C GLU A 315 -17.77 -4.89 -33.03
N THR A 316 -17.91 -3.81 -32.27
CA THR A 316 -19.01 -3.64 -31.32
C THR A 316 -20.35 -3.51 -32.07
N VAL A 317 -21.10 -4.61 -32.11
CA VAL A 317 -22.42 -4.67 -32.74
C VAL A 317 -23.45 -3.93 -31.87
N ILE A 318 -24.07 -2.89 -32.42
CA ILE A 318 -25.20 -2.22 -31.78
C ILE A 318 -26.43 -3.10 -31.91
N THR A 319 -26.76 -3.84 -30.84
CA THR A 319 -27.92 -4.73 -30.83
C THR A 319 -29.23 -3.95 -30.70
N LYS A 320 -30.37 -4.58 -31.03
CA LYS A 320 -31.70 -3.97 -30.88
C LYS A 320 -32.00 -3.62 -29.42
N GLU A 321 -31.50 -4.40 -28.48
CA GLU A 321 -31.63 -4.17 -27.05
C GLU A 321 -30.92 -2.88 -26.65
N VAL A 322 -29.69 -2.63 -27.14
CA VAL A 322 -28.96 -1.38 -26.88
C VAL A 322 -29.72 -0.16 -27.39
N ILE A 323 -30.31 -0.26 -28.59
CA ILE A 323 -31.14 0.81 -29.17
C ILE A 323 -32.38 1.06 -28.30
N HIS A 324 -33.04 0.00 -27.84
CA HIS A 324 -34.19 0.11 -26.96
C HIS A 324 -33.83 0.75 -25.62
N PHE A 325 -32.74 0.30 -24.97
CA PHE A 325 -32.22 0.91 -23.75
C PHE A 325 -31.90 2.39 -23.91
N TYR A 326 -31.29 2.79 -25.04
CA TYR A 326 -31.00 4.19 -25.33
C TYR A 326 -32.28 5.03 -25.44
N ARG A 327 -33.30 4.54 -26.15
CA ARG A 327 -34.59 5.24 -26.31
C ARG A 327 -35.30 5.46 -24.97
N GLU A 328 -35.22 4.49 -24.06
CA GLU A 328 -35.84 4.58 -22.73
C GLU A 328 -35.02 5.38 -21.70
N ALA A 329 -33.73 5.62 -21.96
CA ALA A 329 -32.80 6.18 -20.97
C ALA A 329 -33.28 7.52 -20.39
N HIS A 330 -33.82 8.41 -21.23
CA HIS A 330 -34.31 9.71 -20.75
C HIS A 330 -35.55 9.56 -19.86
N SER A 331 -36.48 8.66 -20.22
CA SER A 331 -37.68 8.38 -19.43
C SER A 331 -37.31 7.80 -18.06
N LYS A 332 -36.39 6.82 -18.02
CA LYS A 332 -35.88 6.21 -16.79
C LYS A 332 -35.18 7.25 -15.89
N TYR A 333 -34.33 8.09 -16.47
CA TYR A 333 -33.69 9.18 -15.74
C TYR A 333 -34.71 10.15 -15.10
N LYS A 334 -35.75 10.53 -15.86
CA LYS A 334 -36.79 11.44 -15.36
C LYS A 334 -37.60 10.79 -14.22
N ALA A 335 -37.89 9.50 -14.31
CA ALA A 335 -38.54 8.75 -13.25
C ALA A 335 -37.68 8.68 -11.97
N GLU A 336 -36.39 8.40 -12.11
CA GLU A 336 -35.45 8.35 -10.97
C GLU A 336 -35.28 9.72 -10.31
N LEU A 337 -35.26 10.81 -11.08
CA LEU A 337 -35.19 12.17 -10.55
C LEU A 337 -36.43 12.50 -9.70
N LEU A 338 -37.63 12.18 -10.20
CA LEU A 338 -38.88 12.38 -9.46
C LEU A 338 -38.92 11.53 -8.18
N GLU A 339 -38.43 10.29 -8.24
CA GLU A 339 -38.35 9.42 -7.08
C GLU A 339 -37.39 9.99 -6.02
N ASN A 340 -36.22 10.48 -6.42
CA ASN A 340 -35.23 11.09 -5.53
C ASN A 340 -35.75 12.38 -4.90
N GLU A 341 -36.39 13.27 -5.67
CA GLU A 341 -37.05 14.46 -5.14
C GLU A 341 -38.14 14.10 -4.11
N SER A 342 -38.89 13.02 -4.35
CA SER A 342 -39.91 12.55 -3.40
C SER A 342 -39.28 12.01 -2.10
N LYS A 343 -38.12 11.34 -2.19
CA LYS A 343 -37.35 10.84 -1.04
C LYS A 343 -36.74 11.99 -0.24
N GLU A 344 -36.18 13.00 -0.89
CA GLU A 344 -35.64 14.19 -0.22
C GLU A 344 -36.74 14.98 0.49
N LYS A 345 -37.89 15.20 -0.15
CA LYS A 345 -39.06 15.86 0.48
C LYS A 345 -39.56 15.08 1.70
N LYS A 346 -39.56 13.74 1.65
CA LYS A 346 -39.88 12.90 2.81
C LYS A 346 -38.84 13.03 3.91
N LEU A 347 -37.55 13.09 3.57
CA LEU A 347 -36.45 13.26 4.54
C LEU A 347 -36.48 14.63 5.23
N ASP A 348 -36.79 15.69 4.50
CA ASP A 348 -36.92 17.05 5.05
C ASP A 348 -38.16 17.21 5.92
N ASN A 349 -39.26 16.51 5.59
CA ASN A 349 -40.43 16.45 6.46
C ASN A 349 -40.14 15.67 7.76
N VAL A 350 -39.27 14.66 7.73
CA VAL A 350 -38.80 13.97 8.95
C VAL A 350 -37.81 14.82 9.75
N LYS A 351 -37.06 15.74 9.11
CA LYS A 351 -36.18 16.70 9.83
C LYS A 351 -36.96 17.83 10.51
N LYS A 352 -38.18 18.13 10.06
CA LYS A 352 -39.15 19.07 10.67
C LYS A 352 -39.96 18.43 11.82
N VAL A 353 -39.31 17.67 12.70
CA VAL A 353 -39.89 17.39 14.03
C VAL A 353 -39.95 18.73 14.78
N PRO A 354 -41.09 19.10 15.40
CA PRO A 354 -41.25 20.41 16.02
C PRO A 354 -40.17 20.66 17.07
N GLU A 355 -39.59 21.86 17.06
CA GLU A 355 -38.49 22.32 17.92
C GLU A 355 -38.76 22.12 19.42
N CYS A 356 -40.04 22.01 19.80
CA CYS A 356 -40.51 21.64 21.14
C CYS A 356 -40.05 20.24 21.57
N VAL A 357 -40.12 19.21 20.70
CA VAL A 357 -39.77 17.82 21.08
C VAL A 357 -38.25 17.64 21.23
N ARG A 358 -37.45 18.39 20.45
CA ARG A 358 -35.97 18.37 20.57
C ARG A 358 -35.48 18.99 21.87
N LYS A 359 -36.11 20.07 22.35
CA LYS A 359 -35.74 20.67 23.65
C LYS A 359 -36.07 19.73 24.81
N THR A 360 -37.27 19.16 24.84
CA THR A 360 -37.66 18.24 25.93
C THR A 360 -36.78 17.00 25.99
N THR A 361 -36.47 16.38 24.84
CA THR A 361 -35.58 15.20 24.80
C THR A 361 -34.13 15.53 25.13
N GLN A 362 -33.65 16.73 24.81
CA GLN A 362 -32.29 17.16 25.15
C GLN A 362 -32.13 17.50 26.64
N ASP A 363 -33.17 18.09 27.26
CA ASP A 363 -33.21 18.37 28.69
C ASP A 363 -33.33 17.08 29.52
N GLU A 364 -34.15 16.11 29.07
CA GLU A 364 -34.26 14.78 29.69
C GLU A 364 -32.95 13.99 29.56
N LEU A 365 -32.27 14.04 28.40
CA LEU A 365 -30.95 13.44 28.21
C LEU A 365 -29.89 14.06 29.12
N HIS A 366 -29.95 15.38 29.32
CA HIS A 366 -29.02 16.07 30.21
C HIS A 366 -29.27 15.70 31.68
N SER A 367 -30.53 15.58 32.11
CA SER A 367 -30.86 15.15 33.48
C SER A 367 -30.49 13.69 33.72
N LEU A 368 -30.74 12.79 32.75
CA LEU A 368 -30.33 11.38 32.85
C LEU A 368 -28.82 11.27 32.94
N LYS A 369 -28.08 11.99 32.10
CA LYS A 369 -26.61 11.96 32.10
C LYS A 369 -26.04 12.47 33.41
N TYR A 370 -26.59 13.55 33.97
CA TYR A 370 -26.21 14.05 35.29
C TYR A 370 -26.46 13.01 36.40
N ASN A 371 -27.61 12.32 36.36
CA ASN A 371 -27.94 11.31 37.36
C ASN A 371 -27.02 10.08 37.27
N VAL A 372 -26.69 9.65 36.05
CA VAL A 372 -25.75 8.56 35.78
C VAL A 372 -24.35 8.93 36.26
N ASP A 373 -23.85 10.14 35.96
CA ASP A 373 -22.52 10.58 36.40
C ASP A 373 -22.46 10.71 37.94
N SER A 374 -23.52 11.20 38.57
CA SER A 374 -23.63 11.26 40.03
C SER A 374 -23.61 9.86 40.67
N ALA A 375 -24.29 8.89 40.05
CA ALA A 375 -24.31 7.51 40.54
C ALA A 375 -22.93 6.84 40.42
N HIS A 376 -22.24 7.02 39.29
CA HIS A 376 -20.87 6.51 39.12
C HIS A 376 -19.90 7.11 40.13
N LYS A 377 -19.97 8.42 40.40
CA LYS A 377 -19.13 9.04 41.45
C LYS A 377 -19.34 8.43 42.83
N LEU A 378 -20.58 8.09 43.19
CA LEU A 378 -20.89 7.43 44.47
C LEU A 378 -20.34 6.00 44.52
N ILE A 379 -20.38 5.27 43.40
CA ILE A 379 -19.82 3.92 43.30
C ILE A 379 -18.29 3.97 43.37
N ASP A 380 -17.66 4.88 42.65
CA ASP A 380 -16.20 5.02 42.63
C ASP A 380 -15.66 5.44 44.00
N GLU A 381 -16.32 6.39 44.67
CA GLU A 381 -15.97 6.79 46.03
C GLU A 381 -16.20 5.64 47.02
N GLY A 382 -17.31 4.90 46.88
CA GLY A 382 -17.58 3.70 47.65
C GLY A 382 -16.50 2.63 47.47
N ASN A 383 -16.08 2.35 46.23
CA ASN A 383 -15.03 1.37 45.92
C ASN A 383 -13.67 1.79 46.49
N LYS A 384 -13.30 3.07 46.36
CA LYS A 384 -12.06 3.59 46.96
C LYS A 384 -12.06 3.46 48.49
N ARG A 385 -13.19 3.77 49.12
CA ARG A 385 -13.34 3.61 50.57
C ARG A 385 -13.33 2.15 50.98
N LEU A 386 -13.92 1.26 50.19
CA LEU A 386 -13.91 -0.17 50.43
C LEU A 386 -12.48 -0.72 50.40
N GLU A 387 -11.70 -0.36 49.38
CA GLU A 387 -10.29 -0.76 49.27
C GLU A 387 -9.45 -0.24 50.46
N ALA A 388 -9.67 1.01 50.87
CA ALA A 388 -8.97 1.59 52.03
C ALA A 388 -9.39 0.92 53.35
N ALA A 389 -10.67 0.61 53.52
CA ALA A 389 -11.21 -0.04 54.71
C ALA A 389 -10.75 -1.50 54.83
N LEU A 390 -10.67 -2.23 53.71
CA LEU A 390 -10.13 -3.59 53.66
C LEU A 390 -8.65 -3.63 54.06
N LYS A 391 -7.86 -2.63 53.64
CA LYS A 391 -6.45 -2.48 54.07
C LYS A 391 -6.33 -2.18 55.57
N ARG A 392 -7.29 -1.45 56.15
CA ARG A 392 -7.32 -1.08 57.57
C ARG A 392 -8.06 -2.08 58.47
N LYS A 393 -8.67 -3.14 57.90
CA LYS A 393 -9.50 -4.15 58.59
C LYS A 393 -10.63 -3.56 59.44
N SER A 394 -11.18 -2.40 59.04
CA SER A 394 -12.26 -1.71 59.76
C SER A 394 -13.62 -2.11 59.18
N PHE A 395 -14.38 -2.93 59.90
CA PHE A 395 -15.71 -3.39 59.46
C PHE A 395 -16.75 -2.27 59.37
N ALA A 396 -16.66 -1.24 60.22
CA ALA A 396 -17.57 -0.09 60.18
C ALA A 396 -17.39 0.72 58.89
N ASP A 397 -16.15 0.90 58.44
CA ASP A 397 -15.85 1.63 57.20
C ASP A 397 -16.21 0.82 55.95
N VAL A 398 -16.12 -0.52 56.02
CA VAL A 398 -16.63 -1.42 54.98
C VAL A 398 -18.14 -1.28 54.83
N ALA A 399 -18.89 -1.21 55.93
CA ALA A 399 -20.35 -1.01 55.88
C ALA A 399 -20.73 0.35 55.27
N ALA A 400 -20.01 1.42 55.62
CA ALA A 400 -20.22 2.75 55.05
C ALA A 400 -19.89 2.80 53.54
N ALA A 401 -18.81 2.13 53.12
CA ALA A 401 -18.45 2.00 51.71
C ALA A 401 -19.52 1.23 50.92
N GLN A 402 -20.01 0.12 51.47
CA GLN A 402 -21.07 -0.68 50.85
C GLN A 402 -22.40 0.07 50.73
N ALA A 403 -22.73 0.93 51.71
CA ALA A 403 -23.90 1.79 51.64
C ALA A 403 -23.83 2.79 50.46
N LEU A 404 -22.65 3.38 50.20
CA LEU A 404 -22.43 4.30 49.07
C LEU A 404 -22.58 3.59 47.71
N ILE A 405 -21.99 2.39 47.58
CA ILE A 405 -22.12 1.56 46.37
C ILE A 405 -23.59 1.19 46.14
N THR A 406 -24.31 0.83 47.21
CA THR A 406 -25.73 0.47 47.13
C THR A 406 -26.60 1.65 46.75
N ALA A 407 -26.34 2.84 47.31
CA ALA A 407 -27.03 4.08 46.96
C ALA A 407 -26.78 4.47 45.49
N GLY A 408 -25.53 4.38 45.01
CA GLY A 408 -25.19 4.59 43.60
C GLY A 408 -25.91 3.62 42.67
N ASN A 409 -25.91 2.31 42.99
CA ASN A 409 -26.61 1.29 42.21
C ASN A 409 -28.13 1.48 42.20
N LYS A 410 -28.73 1.92 43.31
CA LYS A 410 -30.17 2.26 43.35
C LYS A 410 -30.49 3.46 42.47
N LYS A 411 -29.60 4.46 42.44
CA LYS A 411 -29.73 5.65 41.60
C LYS A 411 -29.59 5.31 40.11
N LEU A 412 -28.72 4.37 39.75
CA LEU A 412 -28.62 3.81 38.38
C LEU A 412 -29.87 3.04 37.94
N LYS A 413 -30.55 2.34 38.85
CA LYS A 413 -31.79 1.61 38.53
C LYS A 413 -33.01 2.51 38.35
N THR A 414 -32.93 3.76 38.81
CA THR A 414 -34.03 4.74 38.79
C THR A 414 -33.79 5.89 37.80
N SER A 415 -32.60 5.94 37.19
CA SER A 415 -32.25 6.80 36.06
C SER A 415 -32.46 6.04 34.76
#